data_AF-A0A2D4NK34-F1
#
_entry.id   AF-A0A2D4NK34-F1
#
_cell.length_a   1.000
_cell.length_b   1.000
_cell.length_c   1.000
_cell.angle_alpha   90.00
_cell.angle_beta   90.00
_cell.angle_gamma   90.00
#
_symmetry.space_group_name_H-M   'P 1'
#
loop_
_entity.id
_entity.type
_entity.pdbx_description
1 polymer ?
#
loop_
_entity_poly.entity_id
_entity_poly.type
_entity_poly.pdbx_seq_one_letter_code
_entity_poly.pdbx_strand_id
1 'polypeptide(L)'
;VQSDPLQRFDGYLNHEANNKKIARDVFTKGDTAYLSGDVLVMDELGYLYFRDRTGDTFRWKGENVSTTEVEGTLSRLLSMADVVVYGVAVPGTEGKAGMAAVVD
;
A
#
# COMPACT_ATOMS: atom_id res chain seq x y z
N VAL A 1 -10.95 22.13 3.52
CA VAL A 1 -10.33 20.90 3.00
C VAL A 1 -10.93 20.46 1.67
N GLN A 2 -12.27 20.44 1.48
CA GLN A 2 -12.88 20.10 0.17
C GLN A 2 -12.75 21.15 -0.96
N SER A 3 -12.27 22.36 -0.65
CA SER A 3 -12.12 23.46 -1.62
C SER A 3 -10.76 23.51 -2.32
N ASP A 4 -9.79 22.72 -1.87
CA ASP A 4 -8.45 22.63 -2.48
C ASP A 4 -8.39 21.37 -3.37
N PRO A 5 -8.30 21.51 -4.70
CA PRO A 5 -8.23 20.39 -5.63
C PRO A 5 -7.07 19.43 -5.34
N LEU A 6 -5.96 19.93 -4.77
CA LEU A 6 -4.77 19.11 -4.50
C LEU A 6 -4.95 18.15 -3.32
N GLN A 7 -5.92 18.42 -2.44
CA GLN A 7 -6.20 17.60 -1.27
C GLN A 7 -7.44 16.73 -1.45
N ARG A 8 -8.06 16.76 -2.65
CA ARG A 8 -9.31 16.07 -2.92
C ARG A 8 -9.05 14.68 -3.48
N PHE A 9 -9.55 13.67 -2.79
CA PHE A 9 -9.66 12.32 -3.35
C PHE A 9 -10.94 12.25 -4.20
N ASP A 10 -10.78 12.18 -5.53
CA ASP A 10 -11.91 12.12 -6.48
C ASP A 10 -12.62 10.76 -6.52
N GLY A 11 -12.01 9.74 -5.90
CA GLY A 11 -12.52 8.37 -5.89
C GLY A 11 -12.00 7.51 -7.03
N TYR A 12 -12.08 6.21 -6.82
CA TYR A 12 -11.97 5.18 -7.84
C TYR A 12 -13.29 5.00 -8.58
N LEU A 13 -13.19 4.41 -9.78
CA LEU A 13 -14.33 3.97 -10.58
C LEU A 13 -15.22 2.96 -9.83
N ASN A 14 -14.61 2.09 -9.02
CA ASN A 14 -15.35 1.22 -8.12
C ASN A 14 -15.74 1.98 -6.85
N HIS A 15 -17.01 2.38 -6.77
CA HIS A 15 -17.54 3.13 -5.63
C HIS A 15 -17.41 2.41 -4.28
N GLU A 16 -17.47 1.08 -4.24
CA GLU A 16 -17.30 0.33 -2.99
C GLU A 16 -15.86 0.45 -2.45
N ALA A 17 -14.87 0.51 -3.34
CA ALA A 17 -13.48 0.71 -2.97
C ALA A 17 -13.23 2.09 -2.32
N ASN A 18 -14.03 3.10 -2.68
CA ASN A 18 -13.92 4.45 -2.12
C ASN A 18 -14.25 4.49 -0.64
N ASN A 19 -15.29 3.75 -0.23
CA ASN A 19 -15.67 3.68 1.18
C ASN A 19 -14.60 3.02 2.06
N LYS A 20 -13.77 2.13 1.49
CA LYS A 20 -12.64 1.53 2.19
C LYS A 20 -11.46 2.49 2.38
N LYS A 21 -11.37 3.56 1.59
CA LYS A 21 -10.28 4.56 1.67
C LYS A 21 -10.60 5.80 2.48
N ILE A 22 -11.87 6.05 2.80
CA ILE A 22 -12.30 7.21 3.56
C ILE A 22 -12.75 6.78 4.95
N ALA A 23 -11.95 7.13 5.95
CA ALA A 23 -12.37 7.08 7.35
C ALA A 23 -13.24 8.30 7.67
N ARG A 24 -14.27 8.11 8.51
CA ARG A 24 -15.20 9.16 8.96
C ARG A 24 -15.19 9.21 10.48
N ASP A 25 -15.50 10.38 11.03
CA ASP A 25 -15.58 10.61 12.49
C ASP A 25 -14.26 10.25 13.22
N VAL A 26 -13.12 10.64 12.65
CA VAL A 26 -11.76 10.27 13.07
C VAL A 26 -11.34 11.02 14.34
N PHE A 27 -11.40 12.34 14.34
CA PHE A 27 -11.12 13.17 15.52
C PHE A 27 -12.40 13.79 16.09
N THR A 28 -13.34 14.13 15.20
CA THR A 28 -14.62 14.78 15.53
C THR A 28 -15.72 14.29 14.61
N LYS A 29 -16.97 14.28 15.11
CA LYS A 29 -18.11 13.84 14.31
C LYS A 29 -18.29 14.72 13.06
N GLY A 30 -18.32 14.09 11.89
CA GLY A 30 -18.47 14.69 10.57
C GLY A 30 -17.17 14.92 9.81
N ASP A 31 -16.01 14.77 10.45
CA ASP A 31 -14.73 14.85 9.75
C ASP A 31 -14.44 13.58 8.93
N THR A 32 -13.52 13.70 7.97
CA THR A 32 -13.08 12.57 7.15
C THR A 32 -11.58 12.63 6.90
N ALA A 33 -10.97 11.45 6.79
CA ALA A 33 -9.55 11.30 6.46
C ALA A 33 -9.36 10.26 5.36
N TYR A 34 -8.39 10.51 4.48
CA TYR A 34 -7.95 9.53 3.49
C TYR A 34 -6.94 8.56 4.10
N LEU A 35 -7.20 7.26 3.92
CA LEU A 35 -6.33 6.18 4.38
C LEU A 35 -5.25 5.90 3.33
N SER A 36 -4.06 6.48 3.51
CA SER A 36 -2.91 6.24 2.63
C SER A 36 -2.50 4.77 2.59
N GLY A 37 -2.61 4.07 3.72
CA GLY A 37 -2.12 2.70 3.91
C GLY A 37 -0.66 2.63 4.36
N ASP A 38 -0.03 3.78 4.65
CA ASP A 38 1.33 3.85 5.18
C ASP A 38 1.31 3.85 6.71
N VAL A 39 2.20 3.06 7.30
CA VAL A 39 2.49 3.06 8.74
C VAL A 39 3.67 3.99 8.97
N LEU A 40 3.43 5.06 9.72
CA LEU A 40 4.43 6.06 10.07
C LEU A 40 4.74 6.01 11.57
N VAL A 41 5.95 6.40 11.94
CA VAL A 41 6.31 6.70 13.33
C VAL A 41 6.71 8.17 13.44
N MET A 42 6.31 8.82 14.52
CA MET A 42 6.67 10.21 14.81
C MET A 42 7.73 10.25 15.91
N ASP A 43 8.75 11.09 15.76
CA ASP A 43 9.72 11.34 16.83
C ASP A 43 9.23 12.44 17.81
N GLU A 44 10.04 12.74 18.83
CA GLU A 44 9.73 13.75 19.85
C GLU A 44 9.71 15.19 19.29
N LEU A 45 10.32 15.42 18.12
CA LEU A 45 10.36 16.71 17.43
C LEU A 45 9.20 16.88 16.43
N GLY A 46 8.39 15.84 16.23
CA GLY A 46 7.23 15.83 15.34
C GLY A 46 7.53 15.40 13.90
N TYR A 47 8.75 14.93 13.60
CA TYR A 47 9.08 14.40 12.27
C TYR A 47 8.47 13.02 12.06
N LEU A 48 7.91 12.80 10.87
CA LEU A 48 7.31 11.53 10.46
C LEU A 48 8.28 10.70 9.64
N TYR A 49 8.45 9.43 10.04
CA TYR A 49 9.28 8.45 9.36
C TYR A 49 8.44 7.29 8.87
N PHE A 50 8.65 6.91 7.61
CA PHE A 50 8.01 5.73 7.02
C PHE A 50 8.53 4.45 7.69
N ARG A 51 7.60 3.57 8.10
CA ARG A 51 7.94 2.30 8.75
C ARG A 51 7.50 1.09 7.95
N ASP A 52 6.27 1.06 7.47
CA ASP A 52 5.80 -0.01 6.57
C ASP A 52 4.52 0.37 5.83
N ARG A 53 3.94 -0.58 5.09
CA ARG A 53 2.57 -0.49 4.55
C ARG A 53 1.66 -1.56 5.11
N THR A 54 0.38 -1.21 5.20
CA THR A 54 -0.69 -2.17 5.47
C THR A 54 -1.20 -2.76 4.15
N GLY A 55 -1.27 -4.09 4.07
CA GLY A 55 -1.85 -4.84 2.95
C GLY A 55 -0.82 -5.50 2.03
N ASP A 56 -1.32 -6.08 0.95
CA ASP A 56 -0.59 -6.97 0.03
C ASP A 56 0.18 -6.20 -1.05
N THR A 57 1.02 -5.25 -0.62
CA THR A 57 1.86 -4.44 -1.51
C THR A 57 3.21 -4.12 -0.89
N PHE A 58 4.22 -3.89 -1.74
CA PHE A 58 5.49 -3.29 -1.32
C PHE A 58 5.93 -2.22 -2.34
N ARG A 59 6.92 -1.40 -1.99
CA ARG A 59 7.50 -0.41 -2.89
C ARG A 59 8.91 -0.78 -3.31
N TRP A 60 9.20 -0.74 -4.60
CA TRP A 60 10.54 -0.94 -5.13
C TRP A 60 10.93 0.24 -6.01
N LYS A 61 12.03 0.93 -5.68
CA LYS A 61 12.52 2.09 -6.43
C LYS A 61 11.44 3.16 -6.70
N GLY A 62 10.60 3.43 -5.69
CA GLY A 62 9.55 4.44 -5.80
C GLY A 62 8.23 3.96 -6.43
N GLU A 63 8.16 2.72 -6.91
CA GLU A 63 6.96 2.17 -7.56
C GLU A 63 6.20 1.24 -6.62
N ASN A 64 4.86 1.28 -6.67
CA ASN A 64 4.02 0.35 -5.91
C ASN A 64 3.91 -0.97 -6.66
N VAL A 65 4.15 -2.08 -5.96
CA VAL A 65 4.04 -3.44 -6.48
C VAL A 65 2.92 -4.17 -5.74
N SER A 66 1.95 -4.68 -6.48
CA SER A 66 0.87 -5.55 -5.99
C SER A 66 1.37 -6.99 -5.89
N THR A 67 1.39 -7.57 -4.69
CA THR A 67 1.85 -8.97 -4.54
C THR A 67 0.89 -9.92 -5.25
N THR A 68 -0.43 -9.70 -5.12
CA THR A 68 -1.47 -10.51 -5.76
C THR A 68 -1.35 -10.56 -7.28
N GLU A 69 -1.01 -9.43 -7.92
CA GLU A 69 -0.87 -9.38 -9.37
C GLU A 69 0.34 -10.20 -9.85
N VAL A 70 1.46 -10.07 -9.13
CA VAL A 70 2.70 -10.81 -9.42
C VAL A 70 2.51 -12.30 -9.13
N GLU A 71 1.90 -12.66 -8.00
CA GLU A 71 1.53 -14.05 -7.64
C GLU A 71 0.68 -14.69 -8.71
N GLY A 72 -0.43 -14.05 -9.10
CA GLY A 72 -1.33 -14.60 -10.12
C GLY A 72 -0.65 -14.74 -11.48
N THR A 73 0.30 -13.86 -11.82
CA THR A 73 1.08 -13.96 -13.06
C THR A 73 2.07 -15.11 -13.01
N LEU A 74 2.84 -15.23 -11.93
CA LEU A 74 3.81 -16.32 -11.76
C LEU A 74 3.13 -17.67 -11.68
N SER A 75 2.03 -17.79 -10.92
CA SER A 75 1.25 -19.03 -10.81
C SER A 75 0.82 -19.52 -12.19
N ARG A 76 0.27 -18.65 -13.05
CA ARG A 76 -0.11 -19.03 -14.42
C ARG A 76 1.07 -19.48 -15.29
N LEU A 77 2.23 -18.84 -15.16
CA LEU A 77 3.44 -19.19 -15.93
C LEU A 77 4.06 -20.51 -15.46
N LEU A 78 3.85 -20.88 -14.19
CA LEU A 78 4.40 -22.05 -13.54
C LEU A 78 3.36 -23.17 -13.40
N SER A 79 2.51 -23.35 -14.41
CA SER A 79 1.51 -24.42 -14.45
C SER A 79 0.55 -24.44 -13.25
N MET A 80 0.10 -23.26 -12.81
CA MET A 80 -0.78 -23.08 -11.64
C MET A 80 -0.15 -23.48 -10.30
N ALA A 81 1.18 -23.33 -10.17
CA ALA A 81 1.86 -23.52 -8.88
C ALA A 81 1.36 -22.54 -7.82
N ASP A 82 1.45 -22.95 -6.56
CA ASP A 82 1.24 -22.07 -5.40
C ASP A 82 2.45 -21.13 -5.26
N VAL A 83 2.18 -19.83 -5.31
CA VAL A 83 3.20 -18.77 -5.27
C VAL A 83 2.85 -17.74 -4.23
N VAL A 84 3.83 -17.34 -3.42
CA VAL A 84 3.74 -16.21 -2.48
C VAL A 84 4.78 -15.17 -2.86
N VAL A 85 4.36 -13.92 -3.02
CA VAL A 85 5.24 -12.79 -3.35
C VAL A 85 5.28 -11.80 -2.20
N TYR A 86 6.48 -11.36 -1.83
CA TYR A 86 6.67 -10.40 -0.76
C TYR A 86 7.90 -9.53 -1.01
N GLY A 87 7.93 -8.38 -0.35
CA GLY A 87 9.07 -7.47 -0.39
C GLY A 87 10.15 -7.84 0.63
N VAL A 88 11.41 -7.89 0.22
CA VAL A 88 12.58 -8.07 1.09
C VAL A 88 13.47 -6.84 1.11
N ALA A 89 14.01 -6.48 2.28
CA ALA A 89 14.95 -5.38 2.41
C ALA A 89 16.31 -5.76 1.81
N VAL A 90 16.85 -4.90 0.94
CA VAL A 90 18.19 -5.07 0.37
C VAL A 90 19.08 -3.92 0.83
N PRO A 91 20.24 -4.19 1.46
CA PRO A 91 21.14 -3.14 1.95
C PRO A 91 21.52 -2.14 0.85
N GLY A 92 21.50 -0.85 1.20
CA GLY A 92 21.87 0.24 0.28
C GLY A 92 20.82 0.58 -0.78
N THR A 93 19.59 0.08 -0.67
CA THR A 93 18.50 0.37 -1.62
C THR A 93 17.27 0.96 -0.93
N GLU A 94 16.54 1.81 -1.67
CA GLU A 94 15.25 2.33 -1.21
C GLU A 94 14.13 1.33 -1.54
N GLY A 95 13.29 1.04 -0.53
CA GLY A 95 12.17 0.13 -0.65
C GLY A 95 12.52 -1.33 -0.37
N LYS A 96 11.68 -2.24 -0.86
CA LYS A 96 11.80 -3.69 -0.72
C LYS A 96 11.85 -4.32 -2.11
N ALA A 97 12.84 -5.17 -2.38
CA ALA A 97 12.92 -5.93 -3.63
C ALA A 97 11.88 -7.05 -3.63
N GLY A 98 11.32 -7.39 -4.79
CA GLY A 98 10.38 -8.52 -4.89
C GLY A 98 11.08 -9.87 -4.74
N MET A 99 10.51 -10.73 -3.90
CA MET A 99 10.87 -12.13 -3.73
C MET A 99 9.63 -13.00 -3.98
N ALA A 100 9.80 -14.13 -4.66
CA ALA A 100 8.75 -15.12 -4.88
C ALA A 100 9.17 -16.47 -4.30
N ALA A 101 8.34 -17.04 -3.44
CA ALA A 101 8.45 -18.44 -3.02
C ALA A 101 7.46 -19.28 -3.85
N VAL A 102 7.97 -20.33 -4.49
CA VAL A 102 7.19 -21.23 -5.35
C VAL A 102 7.24 -22.61 -4.74
N VAL A 103 6.08 -23.26 -4.59
CA VAL A 103 6.00 -24.65 -4.16
C VAL A 103 6.28 -25.56 -5.37
N ASP A 104 7.20 -26.52 -5.18
CA ASP A 104 7.57 -27.56 -6.16
C ASP A 104 6.59 -28.75 -6.11
#